data_AF-A0A969BMH2-F1
#
_entry.id   AF-A0A969BMH2-F1
#
_cell.length_a   1.000
_cell.length_b   1.000
_cell.length_c   1.000
_cell.angle_alpha   90.00
_cell.angle_beta   90.00
_cell.angle_gamma   90.00
#
_symmetry.space_group_name_H-M   'P 1'
#
loop_
_entity.id
_entity.type
_entity.pdbx_description
1 polymer ?
#
loop_
_entity_poly.entity_id
_entity_poly.type
_entity_poly.pdbx_seq_one_letter_code
_entity_poly.pdbx_strand_id
1 'polypeptide(L)'
;MGLLSRIGMIIRSFFNDLVSKAEDPEKILEQSVNDMQDELVQMRQAVAQAIASMKRQEQQYLEADKQATEWERRAMLALQKGQEDLAREALVRRKSQAETAGTLKDSIDRQSGQVAALKKNLIAIEGKIGDAKTKKEMLKARIQSAKAQ
;
A
#
# COMPACT_ATOMS: atom_id res chain seq x y z
N MET A 1 15.61 8.85 -4.27
CA MET A 1 16.17 8.10 -3.13
C MET A 1 15.01 7.62 -2.26
N GLY A 2 14.65 6.34 -2.29
CA GLY A 2 13.48 5.83 -1.57
C GLY A 2 13.72 5.68 -0.07
N LEU A 3 12.65 5.70 0.72
CA LEU A 3 12.69 5.60 2.20
C LEU A 3 13.39 4.31 2.68
N LEU A 4 13.19 3.20 1.98
CA LEU A 4 13.93 1.93 2.15
C LEU A 4 15.45 2.08 2.00
N SER A 5 15.90 2.96 1.10
CA SER A 5 17.33 3.24 0.86
C SER A 5 17.90 4.15 1.94
N ARG A 6 17.12 5.09 2.47
CA ARG A 6 17.48 5.90 3.64
C ARG A 6 17.63 5.02 4.88
N ILE A 7 16.64 4.20 5.20
CA ILE A 7 16.70 3.24 6.32
C ILE A 7 17.89 2.29 6.15
N GLY A 8 18.11 1.76 4.94
CA GLY A 8 19.26 0.90 4.65
C GLY A 8 20.60 1.63 4.79
N MET A 9 20.68 2.89 4.40
CA MET A 9 21.86 3.74 4.54
C MET A 9 22.13 4.04 6.00
N ILE A 10 21.11 4.48 6.76
CA ILE A 10 21.09 4.61 8.22
C ILE A 10 21.71 3.35 8.81
N ILE A 11 21.10 2.18 8.60
CA ILE A 11 21.59 0.92 9.16
C ILE A 11 23.05 0.67 8.77
N ARG A 12 23.45 0.84 7.49
CA ARG A 12 24.86 0.63 7.06
C ARG A 12 25.85 1.64 7.64
N SER A 13 25.51 2.93 7.64
CA SER A 13 26.37 4.00 8.15
C SER A 13 26.52 3.92 9.68
N PHE A 14 25.52 3.39 10.38
CA PHE A 14 25.58 3.07 11.81
C PHE A 14 26.59 1.96 12.14
N PHE A 15 26.85 1.00 11.24
CA PHE A 15 27.78 -0.10 11.49
C PHE A 15 29.25 0.26 11.28
N ASN A 16 29.55 1.16 10.34
CA ASN A 16 30.93 1.43 9.96
C ASN A 16 31.56 2.66 10.63
N ASP A 17 30.83 3.76 10.88
CA ASP A 17 31.51 5.06 11.06
C ASP A 17 31.04 5.98 12.20
N LEU A 18 29.99 5.64 12.97
CA LEU A 18 29.44 6.59 13.95
C LEU A 18 30.06 6.54 15.37
N VAL A 19 30.91 5.56 15.67
CA VAL A 19 31.58 5.48 16.99
C VAL A 19 32.78 6.43 17.10
N SER A 20 33.34 6.92 15.99
CA SER A 20 34.60 7.66 16.02
C SER A 20 34.48 9.19 15.90
N LYS A 21 33.30 9.76 15.57
CA LYS A 21 33.18 11.19 15.18
C LYS A 21 31.97 11.98 15.72
N ALA A 22 31.05 11.35 16.46
CA ALA A 22 29.88 12.05 17.00
C ALA A 22 30.11 12.50 18.46
N GLU A 23 29.77 13.76 18.78
CA GLU A 23 29.81 14.28 20.16
C GLU A 23 28.81 13.56 21.09
N ASP A 24 27.63 13.19 20.58
CA ASP A 24 26.63 12.42 21.31
C ASP A 24 26.00 11.32 20.42
N PRO A 25 26.65 10.15 20.30
CA PRO A 25 26.17 9.05 19.47
C PRO A 25 24.85 8.46 19.97
N GLU A 26 24.57 8.56 21.28
CA GLU A 26 23.36 7.99 21.87
C GLU A 26 22.11 8.78 21.42
N LYS A 27 22.19 10.10 21.47
CA LYS A 27 21.11 10.99 21.02
C LYS A 27 20.84 10.88 19.52
N ILE A 28 21.88 10.77 18.69
CA ILE A 28 21.72 10.58 17.23
C ILE A 28 21.02 9.26 16.92
N LEU A 29 21.37 8.18 17.63
CA LEU A 29 20.74 6.87 17.46
C LEU A 29 19.26 6.90 17.84
N GLU A 30 18.95 7.55 18.96
CA GLU A 30 17.57 7.70 19.42
C GLU A 30 16.73 8.52 18.44
N GLN A 31 17.23 9.69 18.00
CA GLN A 31 16.54 10.52 17.02
C GLN A 31 16.29 9.78 15.72
N SER A 32 17.29 9.07 15.19
CA SER A 32 17.15 8.35 13.92
C SER A 32 16.10 7.24 13.99
N VAL A 33 16.02 6.54 15.13
CA VAL A 33 14.99 5.51 15.35
C VAL A 33 13.60 6.12 15.50
N ASN A 34 13.48 7.33 16.06
CA ASN A 34 12.21 8.05 16.14
C ASN A 34 11.76 8.55 14.77
N ASP A 35 12.64 9.17 14.00
CA ASP A 35 12.35 9.63 12.64
C ASP A 35 11.87 8.47 11.75
N MET A 36 12.52 7.30 11.84
CA MET A 36 12.08 6.11 11.11
C MET A 36 10.69 5.62 11.53
N GLN A 37 10.32 5.76 12.81
CA GLN A 37 8.99 5.38 13.30
C GLN A 37 7.91 6.35 12.80
N ASP A 38 8.19 7.64 12.79
CA ASP A 38 7.27 8.65 12.27
C ASP A 38 7.04 8.46 10.77
N GLU A 39 8.11 8.22 10.01
CA GLU A 39 8.01 7.88 8.59
C GLU A 39 7.23 6.57 8.36
N LEU A 40 7.41 5.56 9.23
CA LEU A 40 6.64 4.32 9.17
C LEU A 40 5.14 4.56 9.34
N VAL A 41 4.73 5.44 10.26
CA VAL A 41 3.32 5.79 10.46
C VAL A 41 2.74 6.44 9.19
N GLN A 42 3.46 7.37 8.58
CA GLN A 42 3.04 7.99 7.32
C GLN A 42 2.91 6.97 6.18
N MET A 43 3.85 6.03 6.09
CA MET A 43 3.79 4.96 5.10
C MET A 43 2.60 4.04 5.34
N ARG A 44 2.31 3.65 6.59
CA ARG A 44 1.11 2.85 6.92
C ARG A 44 -0.16 3.55 6.46
N GLN A 45 -0.27 4.86 6.69
CA GLN A 45 -1.40 5.66 6.23
C GLN A 45 -1.52 5.69 4.70
N ALA A 46 -0.41 5.95 3.99
CA ALA A 46 -0.40 5.96 2.53
C ALA A 46 -0.79 4.60 1.93
N VAL A 47 -0.29 3.50 2.49
CA VAL A 47 -0.66 2.14 2.07
C VAL A 47 -2.14 1.87 2.36
N ALA A 48 -2.66 2.29 3.52
CA ALA A 48 -4.07 2.15 3.86
C ALA A 48 -4.97 2.94 2.89
N GLN A 49 -4.59 4.17 2.53
CA GLN A 49 -5.30 4.98 1.54
C GLN A 49 -5.31 4.32 0.16
N ALA A 50 -4.18 3.76 -0.29
CA ALA A 50 -4.10 3.02 -1.55
C ALA A 50 -5.03 1.80 -1.56
N ILE A 51 -5.04 1.01 -0.48
CA ILE A 51 -5.95 -0.14 -0.31
C ILE A 51 -7.41 0.33 -0.34
N ALA A 52 -7.74 1.40 0.38
CA ALA A 52 -9.10 1.94 0.42
C ALA A 52 -9.55 2.47 -0.95
N SER A 53 -8.65 3.09 -1.71
CA SER A 53 -8.92 3.51 -3.09
C SER A 53 -9.23 2.31 -3.99
N MET A 54 -8.37 1.28 -3.96
CA MET A 54 -8.56 0.05 -4.73
C MET A 54 -9.88 -0.63 -4.39
N LYS A 55 -10.21 -0.77 -3.09
CA LYS A 55 -11.50 -1.33 -2.65
C LYS A 55 -12.69 -0.52 -3.14
N ARG A 56 -12.60 0.81 -3.20
CA ARG A 56 -13.68 1.65 -3.77
C ARG A 56 -13.88 1.37 -5.25
N GLN A 57 -12.80 1.18 -6.01
CA GLN A 57 -12.89 0.77 -7.42
C GLN A 57 -13.49 -0.63 -7.57
N GLU A 58 -13.11 -1.58 -6.71
CA GLU A 58 -13.73 -2.92 -6.69
C GLU A 58 -15.24 -2.85 -6.45
N GLN A 59 -15.71 -2.01 -5.52
CA GLN A 59 -17.15 -1.83 -5.31
C GLN A 59 -17.85 -1.22 -6.54
N GLN A 60 -17.23 -0.23 -7.20
CA GLN A 60 -17.76 0.34 -8.43
C GLN A 60 -17.83 -0.70 -9.57
N TYR A 61 -16.81 -1.57 -9.67
CA TYR A 61 -16.78 -2.68 -10.62
C TYR A 61 -17.95 -3.63 -10.38
N LEU A 62 -18.14 -4.07 -9.13
CA LEU A 62 -19.22 -5.00 -8.78
C LEU A 62 -20.60 -4.41 -9.06
N GLU A 63 -20.77 -3.11 -8.82
CA GLU A 63 -22.04 -2.43 -9.12
C GLU A 63 -22.29 -2.33 -10.63
N ALA A 64 -21.29 -1.99 -11.43
CA ALA A 64 -21.41 -1.94 -12.89
C ALA A 64 -21.72 -3.34 -13.48
N ASP A 65 -21.02 -4.38 -13.00
CA ASP A 65 -21.24 -5.76 -13.42
C ASP A 65 -22.65 -6.27 -13.07
N LYS A 66 -23.12 -5.95 -11.86
CA LYS A 66 -24.49 -6.23 -11.43
C LYS A 66 -25.52 -5.51 -12.30
N GLN A 67 -25.28 -4.24 -12.64
CA GLN A 67 -26.18 -3.49 -13.53
C GLN A 67 -26.20 -4.08 -14.93
N ALA A 68 -25.05 -4.51 -15.47
CA ALA A 68 -25.00 -5.20 -16.76
C ALA A 68 -25.87 -6.47 -16.74
N THR A 69 -25.73 -7.29 -15.69
CA THR A 69 -26.52 -8.51 -15.50
C THR A 69 -28.03 -8.22 -15.39
N GLU A 70 -28.42 -7.17 -14.69
CA GLU A 70 -29.83 -6.78 -14.57
C GLU A 70 -30.40 -6.28 -15.91
N TRP A 71 -29.63 -5.51 -16.69
CA TRP A 71 -30.04 -5.10 -18.02
C TRP A 71 -30.19 -6.28 -18.99
N GLU A 72 -29.31 -7.28 -18.87
CA GLU A 72 -29.43 -8.54 -19.62
C GLU A 72 -30.73 -9.28 -19.27
N ARG A 73 -31.04 -9.39 -17.97
CA ARG A 73 -32.29 -9.99 -17.50
C ARG A 73 -33.52 -9.26 -18.04
N ARG A 74 -33.49 -7.92 -18.05
CA ARG A 74 -34.56 -7.09 -18.62
C ARG A 74 -34.72 -7.28 -20.13
N ALA A 75 -33.60 -7.37 -20.86
CA ALA A 75 -33.63 -7.65 -22.30
C ALA A 75 -34.28 -9.01 -22.59
N MET A 76 -33.92 -10.06 -21.84
CA MET A 76 -34.52 -11.38 -21.98
C MET A 76 -36.04 -11.36 -21.70
N LEU A 77 -36.47 -10.66 -20.65
CA LEU A 77 -37.90 -10.51 -20.34
C LEU A 77 -38.66 -9.74 -21.42
N ALA A 78 -38.06 -8.69 -22.00
CA ALA A 78 -38.66 -7.93 -23.08
C ALA A 78 -38.81 -8.79 -24.34
N LEU A 79 -37.79 -9.59 -24.69
CA LEU A 79 -37.87 -10.55 -25.81
C LEU A 79 -38.97 -11.59 -25.60
N GLN A 80 -39.09 -12.15 -24.40
CA GLN A 80 -40.16 -13.10 -24.07
C GLN A 80 -41.57 -12.50 -24.25
N LYS A 81 -41.70 -11.19 -24.09
CA LYS A 81 -42.95 -10.44 -24.29
C LYS A 81 -43.15 -9.92 -25.71
N GLY A 82 -42.24 -10.26 -26.64
CA GLY A 82 -42.27 -9.75 -28.02
C GLY A 82 -41.93 -8.26 -28.16
N GLN A 83 -41.37 -7.64 -27.12
CA GLN A 83 -41.01 -6.22 -27.08
C GLN A 83 -39.57 -6.02 -27.54
N GLU A 84 -39.32 -6.21 -28.85
CA GLU A 84 -37.96 -6.19 -29.40
C GLU A 84 -37.23 -4.86 -29.21
N ASP A 85 -37.92 -3.72 -29.34
CA ASP A 85 -37.31 -2.40 -29.18
C ASP A 85 -36.80 -2.19 -27.75
N LEU A 86 -37.61 -2.54 -26.75
CA LEU A 86 -37.22 -2.51 -25.34
C LEU A 86 -36.05 -3.45 -25.05
N ALA A 87 -36.01 -4.61 -25.70
CA ALA A 87 -34.89 -5.54 -25.57
C ALA A 87 -33.60 -4.95 -26.14
N ARG A 88 -33.65 -4.30 -27.31
CA ARG A 88 -32.49 -3.63 -27.92
C ARG A 88 -31.97 -2.51 -27.02
N GLU A 89 -32.85 -1.66 -26.49
CA GLU A 89 -32.46 -0.60 -25.56
C GLU A 89 -31.79 -1.15 -24.29
N ALA A 90 -32.36 -2.21 -23.71
CA ALA A 90 -31.78 -2.87 -22.55
C ALA A 90 -30.39 -3.45 -22.85
N LEU A 91 -30.18 -4.04 -24.03
CA LEU A 91 -28.87 -4.54 -24.46
C LEU A 91 -27.84 -3.42 -24.68
N VAL A 92 -28.25 -2.26 -25.17
CA VAL A 92 -27.35 -1.08 -25.27
C VAL A 92 -26.88 -0.65 -23.88
N ARG A 93 -27.78 -0.59 -22.90
CA ARG A 93 -27.43 -0.26 -21.51
C ARG A 93 -26.54 -1.32 -20.87
N ARG A 94 -26.84 -2.61 -21.09
CA ARG A 94 -25.97 -3.73 -20.68
C ARG A 94 -24.55 -3.54 -21.21
N LYS A 95 -24.41 -3.27 -22.51
CA LYS A 95 -23.10 -3.11 -23.15
C LYS A 95 -22.29 -1.99 -22.50
N SER A 96 -22.91 -0.83 -22.29
CA SER A 96 -22.24 0.31 -21.62
C SER A 96 -21.77 -0.01 -20.19
N GLN A 97 -22.59 -0.72 -19.41
CA GLN A 97 -22.22 -1.14 -18.05
C GLN A 97 -21.11 -2.21 -18.07
N ALA A 98 -21.16 -3.16 -19.01
CA ALA A 98 -20.12 -4.17 -19.19
C ALA A 98 -18.76 -3.55 -19.60
N GLU A 99 -18.77 -2.55 -20.49
CA GLU A 99 -17.56 -1.81 -20.87
C GLU A 99 -16.97 -1.02 -19.67
N THR A 100 -17.84 -0.44 -18.85
CA THR A 100 -17.44 0.25 -17.62
C THR A 100 -16.81 -0.73 -16.63
N ALA A 101 -17.45 -1.89 -16.40
CA ALA A 101 -16.92 -2.95 -15.56
C ALA A 101 -15.57 -3.45 -16.06
N GLY A 102 -15.42 -3.70 -17.37
CA GLY A 102 -14.14 -4.10 -17.97
C GLY A 102 -13.02 -3.09 -17.73
N THR A 103 -13.29 -1.80 -17.94
CA THR A 103 -12.32 -0.72 -17.70
C THR A 103 -11.89 -0.65 -16.23
N LEU A 104 -12.86 -0.78 -15.30
CA LEU A 104 -12.57 -0.81 -13.86
C LEU A 104 -11.75 -2.04 -13.48
N LYS A 105 -12.07 -3.21 -14.05
CA LYS A 105 -11.34 -4.46 -13.81
C LYS A 105 -9.87 -4.34 -14.22
N ASP A 106 -9.60 -3.79 -15.40
CA ASP A 106 -8.24 -3.55 -15.89
C ASP A 106 -7.46 -2.60 -14.96
N SER A 107 -8.12 -1.54 -14.47
CA SER A 107 -7.52 -0.61 -13.49
C SER A 107 -7.20 -1.32 -12.17
N ILE A 108 -8.14 -2.10 -11.64
CA ILE A 108 -7.97 -2.84 -10.38
C ILE A 108 -6.81 -3.83 -10.50
N ASP A 109 -6.71 -4.56 -11.61
CA ASP A 109 -5.65 -5.56 -11.82
C ASP A 109 -4.27 -4.90 -11.85
N ARG A 110 -4.14 -3.75 -12.50
CA ARG A 110 -2.90 -2.96 -12.50
C ARG A 110 -2.55 -2.43 -11.10
N GLN A 111 -3.54 -1.94 -10.36
CA GLN A 111 -3.33 -1.38 -9.02
C GLN A 111 -3.05 -2.45 -7.97
N SER A 112 -3.63 -3.64 -8.10
CA SER A 112 -3.45 -4.76 -7.17
C SER A 112 -1.97 -5.13 -6.99
N GLY A 113 -1.21 -5.20 -8.10
CA GLY A 113 0.23 -5.43 -8.06
C GLY A 113 1.00 -4.34 -7.31
N GLN A 114 0.62 -3.07 -7.49
CA GLN A 114 1.24 -1.94 -6.81
C GLN A 114 0.94 -1.95 -5.31
N VAL A 115 -0.31 -2.18 -4.93
CA VAL A 115 -0.74 -2.29 -3.52
C VAL A 115 -0.06 -3.47 -2.83
N ALA A 116 0.09 -4.61 -3.51
CA ALA A 116 0.81 -5.77 -2.99
C ALA A 116 2.30 -5.46 -2.75
N ALA A 117 2.95 -4.78 -3.69
CA ALA A 117 4.34 -4.35 -3.54
C ALA A 117 4.51 -3.35 -2.39
N LEU A 118 3.60 -2.38 -2.25
CA LEU A 118 3.58 -1.41 -1.15
C LEU A 118 3.44 -2.10 0.21
N LYS A 119 2.53 -3.07 0.34
CA LYS A 119 2.38 -3.88 1.57
C LYS A 119 3.66 -4.66 1.90
N LYS A 120 4.27 -5.31 0.91
CA LYS A 120 5.53 -6.06 1.11
C LYS A 120 6.66 -5.14 1.57
N ASN A 121 6.78 -3.96 0.95
CA ASN A 121 7.78 -2.96 1.32
C ASN A 121 7.55 -2.43 2.73
N LEU A 122 6.31 -2.20 3.12
CA LEU A 122 5.95 -1.78 4.47
C LEU A 122 6.42 -2.79 5.52
N ILE A 123 6.13 -4.08 5.33
CA ILE A 123 6.59 -5.15 6.23
C ILE A 123 8.12 -5.19 6.31
N ALA A 124 8.81 -5.04 5.18
CA ALA A 124 10.27 -5.01 5.15
C ALA A 124 10.86 -3.81 5.91
N ILE A 125 10.20 -2.64 5.86
CA ILE A 125 10.59 -1.46 6.62
C ILE A 125 10.37 -1.68 8.11
N GLU A 126 9.22 -2.22 8.50
CA GLU A 126 8.90 -2.54 9.90
C GLU A 126 9.98 -3.45 10.51
N GLY A 127 10.38 -4.51 9.80
CA GLY A 127 11.45 -5.40 10.24
C GLY A 127 12.78 -4.67 10.41
N LYS A 128 13.18 -3.85 9.43
CA LYS A 128 14.43 -3.06 9.51
C LYS A 128 14.45 -2.06 10.67
N ILE A 129 13.31 -1.46 10.99
CA ILE A 129 13.19 -0.55 12.13
C ILE A 129 13.29 -1.34 13.44
N GLY A 130 12.71 -2.54 13.50
CA GLY A 130 12.91 -3.48 14.61
C GLY A 130 14.38 -3.81 14.84
N ASP A 131 15.11 -4.17 13.78
CA ASP A 131 16.55 -4.44 13.85
C ASP A 131 17.33 -3.21 14.33
N ALA A 132 17.00 -2.02 13.82
CA ALA A 132 17.64 -0.77 14.20
C ALA A 132 17.43 -0.46 15.70
N LYS A 133 16.22 -0.72 16.23
CA LYS A 133 15.92 -0.59 17.67
C LYS A 133 16.81 -1.51 18.51
N THR A 134 16.87 -2.80 18.18
CA THR A 134 17.70 -3.76 18.93
C THR A 134 19.18 -3.36 18.88
N LYS A 135 19.67 -2.90 17.72
CA LYS A 135 21.05 -2.44 17.55
C LYS A 135 21.35 -1.18 18.35
N LYS A 136 20.44 -0.22 18.40
CA LYS A 136 20.56 0.96 19.26
C LYS A 136 20.76 0.56 20.73
N GLU A 137 19.92 -0.33 21.27
CA GLU A 137 20.02 -0.75 22.68
C GLU A 137 21.36 -1.44 22.98
N MET A 138 21.85 -2.31 22.08
CA MET A 138 23.17 -2.93 22.22
C MET A 138 24.31 -1.90 22.22
N LEU A 139 24.26 -0.91 21.33
CA LEU A 139 25.28 0.15 21.25
C LEU A 139 25.25 1.04 22.49
N LYS A 140 24.06 1.41 22.96
CA LYS A 140 23.89 2.19 24.19
C LYS A 140 24.49 1.47 25.40
N ALA A 141 24.22 0.17 25.56
CA ALA A 141 24.81 -0.63 26.62
C ALA A 141 26.35 -0.68 26.53
N ARG A 142 26.90 -0.83 25.31
CA ARG A 142 28.36 -0.83 25.08
C ARG A 142 29.00 0.53 25.41
N ILE A 143 28.36 1.64 25.02
CA ILE A 143 28.82 3.00 25.32
C ILE A 143 28.81 3.24 26.83
N GLN A 144 27.75 2.82 27.53
CA GLN A 144 27.67 2.94 28.99
C GLN A 144 28.74 2.11 29.70
N SER A 145 28.97 0.86 29.26
CA SER A 145 30.04 0.02 29.81
C SER A 145 31.42 0.61 29.56
N ALA A 146 31.66 1.23 28.41
CA ALA A 146 32.94 1.88 28.08
C ALA A 146 33.19 3.17 28.87
N LYS A 147 32.13 3.90 29.25
CA LYS A 147 32.22 5.08 30.13
C LYS A 147 32.43 4.72 31.61
N ALA A 148 32.08 3.49 32.00
CA ALA A 148 32.19 3.00 33.37
C ALA A 148 33.54 2.30 33.68
N GLN A 149 34.36 2.03 32.66
CA GLN A 149 35.75 1.56 32.77
C GLN A 149 36.70 2.76 32.72
#